data_AF-A0A7V2UKX5-F1
#
_entry.id   AF-A0A7V2UKX5-F1
#
_cell.length_a   1.000
_cell.length_b   1.000
_cell.length_c   1.000
_cell.angle_alpha   90.00
_cell.angle_beta   90.00
_cell.angle_gamma   90.00
#
_symmetry.space_group_name_H-M   'P 1'
#
loop_
_entity.id
_entity.type
_entity.pdbx_description
1 polymer ?
#
loop_
_entity_poly.entity_id
_entity_poly.type
_entity_poly.pdbx_seq_one_letter_code
_entity_poly.pdbx_strand_id
1 'polypeptide(L)'
;MNWAGWNEAFGEAGVLAMGGLALGLGFGFFGQRSKFCLRAAVIEFWHRRFGDKLAVWLLAFSTAVVVVQALVLLGGLDVSSARQLSSRGSLSGALIGGLLFGVGMVMTRGCASRLLVLSANGNLRALLSG
;
A
#
# COMPACT_ATOMS: atom_id res chain seq x y z
N MET A 1 -12.88 22.82 -3.90
CA MET A 1 -13.69 21.81 -4.61
C MET A 1 -14.99 21.61 -3.86
N ASN A 2 -16.15 21.69 -4.53
CA ASN A 2 -17.48 21.45 -3.92
C ASN A 2 -17.70 19.95 -3.69
N TRP A 3 -17.06 19.39 -2.66
CA TRP A 3 -17.28 18.02 -2.20
C TRP A 3 -18.68 17.83 -1.57
N ALA A 4 -19.29 18.94 -1.11
CA ALA A 4 -20.62 18.96 -0.51
C ALA A 4 -21.72 18.40 -1.43
N GLY A 5 -21.74 18.83 -2.71
CA GLY A 5 -22.76 18.38 -3.66
C GLY A 5 -22.66 16.90 -4.06
N TRP A 6 -21.48 16.27 -3.93
CA TRP A 6 -21.33 14.83 -4.14
C TRP A 6 -21.85 14.02 -2.94
N ASN A 7 -21.64 14.52 -1.72
CA ASN A 7 -22.13 13.88 -0.51
C ASN A 7 -23.66 13.93 -0.42
N GLU A 8 -24.27 15.02 -0.85
CA GLU A 8 -25.74 15.19 -0.84
C GLU A 8 -26.45 14.34 -1.92
N ALA A 9 -25.80 14.08 -3.05
CA ALA A 9 -26.37 13.28 -4.14
C ALA A 9 -26.21 11.76 -3.97
N PHE A 10 -25.08 11.29 -3.41
CA PHE A 10 -24.73 9.86 -3.32
C PHE A 10 -24.65 9.31 -1.88
N GLY A 11 -24.74 10.17 -0.86
CA GLY A 11 -24.50 9.82 0.53
C GLY A 11 -23.03 9.55 0.82
N GLU A 12 -22.54 9.93 2.01
CA GLU A 12 -21.13 9.72 2.40
C GLU A 12 -20.69 8.26 2.23
N ALA A 13 -21.54 7.31 2.59
CA ALA A 13 -21.26 5.87 2.46
C ALA A 13 -21.06 5.44 0.99
N GLY A 14 -21.86 5.96 0.05
CA GLY A 14 -21.78 5.61 -1.37
C GLY A 14 -20.50 6.14 -2.01
N VAL A 15 -20.14 7.39 -1.72
CA VAL A 15 -18.90 8.02 -2.21
C VAL A 15 -17.67 7.28 -1.67
N LEU A 16 -17.66 6.94 -0.38
CA LEU A 16 -16.58 6.16 0.25
C LEU A 16 -16.47 4.76 -0.36
N ALA A 17 -17.59 4.06 -0.57
CA ALA A 17 -17.61 2.72 -1.14
C ALA A 17 -17.11 2.71 -2.59
N MET A 18 -17.59 3.62 -3.43
CA MET A 18 -17.14 3.74 -4.82
C MET A 18 -15.67 4.14 -4.92
N GLY A 19 -15.23 5.09 -4.07
CA GLY A 19 -13.83 5.48 -3.99
C GLY A 19 -12.92 4.32 -3.58
N GLY A 20 -13.31 3.57 -2.54
CA GLY A 20 -12.60 2.38 -2.10
C GLY A 20 -12.54 1.29 -3.17
N LEU A 21 -13.65 1.06 -3.89
CA LEU A 21 -13.73 0.09 -4.98
C LEU A 21 -12.81 0.48 -6.14
N ALA A 22 -12.84 1.74 -6.57
CA ALA A 22 -12.00 2.24 -7.66
C ALA A 22 -10.50 2.13 -7.31
N LEU A 23 -10.12 2.54 -6.10
CA LEU A 23 -8.74 2.41 -5.60
C LEU A 23 -8.31 0.94 -5.47
N GLY A 24 -9.20 0.08 -4.95
CA GLY A 24 -8.95 -1.35 -4.80
C GLY A 24 -8.76 -2.07 -6.12
N LEU A 25 -9.62 -1.81 -7.11
CA LEU A 25 -9.49 -2.35 -8.47
C LEU A 25 -8.20 -1.87 -9.14
N GLY A 26 -7.89 -0.57 -9.04
CA GLY A 26 -6.64 -0.01 -9.54
C GLY A 26 -5.43 -0.71 -8.92
N PHE A 27 -5.38 -0.77 -7.59
CA PHE A 27 -4.29 -1.44 -6.87
C PHE A 27 -4.17 -2.92 -7.25
N GLY A 28 -5.28 -3.66 -7.37
CA GLY A 28 -5.28 -5.06 -7.78
C GLY A 28 -4.71 -5.25 -9.19
N PHE A 29 -5.18 -4.46 -10.16
CA PHE A 29 -4.72 -4.52 -11.55
C PHE A 29 -3.22 -4.20 -11.67
N PHE A 30 -2.78 -3.10 -11.05
CA PHE A 30 -1.36 -2.72 -11.05
C PHE A 30 -0.52 -3.73 -10.27
N GLY A 31 -1.01 -4.26 -9.16
CA GLY A 31 -0.33 -5.26 -8.33
C GLY A 31 -0.09 -6.59 -9.07
N GLN A 32 -1.06 -7.04 -9.87
CA GLN A 32 -0.91 -8.22 -10.73
C GLN A 32 0.17 -8.02 -11.80
N ARG A 33 0.18 -6.85 -12.46
CA ARG A 33 1.12 -6.54 -13.54
C ARG A 33 2.55 -6.31 -13.03
N SER A 34 2.71 -5.58 -11.94
CA SER A 34 4.01 -5.09 -11.44
C SER A 34 4.78 -6.11 -10.57
N LYS A 35 4.13 -7.18 -10.10
CA LYS A 35 4.73 -8.17 -9.18
C LYS A 35 5.40 -7.52 -7.96
N PHE A 36 4.84 -6.41 -7.48
CA PHE A 36 5.35 -5.62 -6.37
C PHE A 36 5.49 -6.47 -5.10
N CYS A 37 6.73 -6.68 -4.64
CA CYS A 37 7.01 -7.42 -3.42
C CYS A 37 8.21 -6.83 -2.67
N LEU A 38 7.92 -6.15 -1.57
CA LEU A 38 8.90 -5.52 -0.69
C LEU A 38 9.95 -6.51 -0.17
N ARG A 39 9.56 -7.73 0.23
CA ARG A 39 10.49 -8.81 0.62
C ARG A 39 11.54 -9.11 -0.45
N ALA A 40 11.11 -9.19 -1.72
CA ALA A 40 12.04 -9.50 -2.82
C ALA A 40 13.02 -8.34 -3.01
N ALA A 41 12.55 -7.10 -2.98
CA ALA A 41 13.40 -5.91 -3.07
C ALA A 41 14.43 -5.85 -1.92
N VAL A 42 14.03 -6.14 -0.68
CA VAL A 42 14.94 -6.15 0.48
C VAL A 42 16.01 -7.24 0.37
N ILE A 43 15.64 -8.47 -0.03
CA ILE A 43 16.60 -9.57 -0.22
C ILE A 43 17.59 -9.25 -1.34
N GLU A 44 17.10 -8.67 -2.42
CA GLU A 44 17.87 -8.29 -3.61
C GLU A 44 18.86 -7.16 -3.29
N PHE A 45 18.40 -6.15 -2.55
CA PHE A 45 19.25 -5.08 -1.99
C PHE A 45 20.36 -5.66 -1.10
N TRP A 46 20.02 -6.59 -0.20
CA TRP A 46 20.99 -7.23 0.68
C TRP A 46 22.05 -8.04 -0.07
N HIS A 47 21.65 -8.74 -1.14
CA HIS A 47 22.56 -9.50 -1.99
C HIS A 47 23.31 -8.63 -3.02
N ARG A 48 23.12 -7.30 -3.02
CA ARG A 48 23.71 -6.34 -3.98
C ARG A 48 23.48 -6.72 -5.45
N ARG A 49 22.40 -7.45 -5.75
CA ARG A 49 21.98 -7.68 -7.14
C ARG A 49 20.93 -6.63 -7.45
N PHE A 50 21.14 -5.81 -8.47
CA PHE A 50 20.11 -4.89 -8.92
C PHE A 50 19.29 -5.61 -10.00
N GLY A 51 18.10 -6.05 -9.66
CA GLY A 51 17.16 -6.62 -10.62
C GLY A 51 15.84 -5.86 -10.67
N ASP A 52 14.98 -6.32 -11.56
CA ASP A 52 13.76 -5.59 -11.95
C ASP A 52 12.81 -5.30 -10.78
N LYS A 53 12.78 -6.18 -9.77
CA LYS A 53 11.84 -6.08 -8.65
C LYS A 53 12.20 -4.94 -7.70
N LEU A 54 13.49 -4.74 -7.46
CA LEU A 54 13.99 -3.62 -6.67
C LEU A 54 13.74 -2.28 -7.38
N ALA A 55 13.97 -2.21 -8.69
CA ALA A 55 13.73 -1.01 -9.49
C ALA A 55 12.24 -0.63 -9.49
N VAL A 56 11.33 -1.58 -9.74
CA VAL A 56 9.88 -1.35 -9.70
C VAL A 56 9.43 -0.89 -8.31
N TRP A 57 9.98 -1.49 -7.24
CA TRP A 57 9.64 -1.09 -5.87
C TRP A 57 10.08 0.35 -5.57
N LEU A 58 11.31 0.71 -5.90
CA LEU A 58 11.84 2.07 -5.68
C LEU A 58 11.09 3.11 -6.50
N LEU A 59 10.78 2.83 -7.77
CA LEU A 59 10.00 3.73 -8.62
C LEU A 59 8.60 3.95 -8.07
N ALA A 60 7.91 2.88 -7.65
CA ALA A 60 6.58 3.00 -7.07
C ALA A 60 6.61 3.79 -5.75
N PHE A 61 7.57 3.51 -4.87
CA PHE A 61 7.72 4.18 -3.59
C PHE A 61 8.07 5.67 -3.76
N SER A 62 9.06 5.98 -4.59
CA SER A 62 9.46 7.37 -4.86
C SER A 62 8.34 8.17 -5.51
N THR A 63 7.64 7.60 -6.49
CA THR A 63 6.48 8.24 -7.13
C THR A 63 5.38 8.52 -6.10
N ALA A 64 5.07 7.56 -5.22
CA ALA A 64 4.08 7.77 -4.17
C ALA A 64 4.48 8.93 -3.23
N VAL A 65 5.74 8.97 -2.78
CA VAL A 65 6.25 10.02 -1.90
C VAL A 65 6.21 11.40 -2.57
N VAL A 66 6.62 11.50 -3.84
CA VAL A 66 6.63 12.77 -4.59
C VAL A 66 5.21 13.27 -4.83
N VAL A 67 4.30 12.39 -5.25
CA VAL A 67 2.90 12.76 -5.51
C VAL A 67 2.19 13.21 -4.24
N VAL A 68 2.37 12.49 -3.12
CA VAL A 68 1.77 12.89 -1.84
C VAL A 68 2.32 14.23 -1.38
N GLN A 69 3.64 14.42 -1.41
CA GLN A 69 4.23 15.70 -1.02
C GLN A 69 3.78 16.86 -1.92
N ALA A 70 3.69 16.64 -3.23
CA ALA A 70 3.17 17.64 -4.16
C ALA A 70 1.72 18.02 -3.84
N LEU A 71 0.85 17.05 -3.54
CA LEU A 71 -0.54 17.30 -3.15
C LEU A 71 -0.65 18.10 -1.85
N VAL A 72 0.23 17.84 -0.88
CA VAL A 72 0.30 18.58 0.38
C VAL A 72 0.73 20.02 0.14
N LEU A 73 1.75 20.24 -0.68
CA LEU A 73 2.24 21.59 -1.02
C LEU A 73 1.21 22.41 -1.80
N LEU A 74 0.41 21.75 -2.65
CA LEU A 74 -0.68 22.37 -3.40
C LEU A 74 -1.95 22.62 -2.55
N GLY A 75 -1.94 22.25 -1.26
CA GLY A 75 -3.08 22.40 -0.36
C GLY A 75 -4.27 21.50 -0.69
N GLY A 76 -4.08 20.50 -1.55
CA GLY A 76 -5.14 19.58 -1.99
C GLY A 76 -5.40 18.42 -1.04
N LEU A 77 -4.50 18.19 -0.07
CA LEU A 77 -4.58 17.05 0.85
C LEU A 77 -4.08 17.44 2.25
N ASP A 78 -4.96 17.37 3.23
CA ASP A 78 -4.61 17.61 4.63
C ASP A 78 -4.26 16.29 5.32
N VAL A 79 -2.96 16.06 5.49
CA VAL A 79 -2.42 14.83 6.10
C VAL A 79 -2.80 14.69 7.57
N SER A 80 -3.15 15.79 8.25
CA SER A 80 -3.55 15.78 9.66
C SER A 80 -4.93 15.15 9.87
N SER A 81 -5.79 15.19 8.83
CA SER A 81 -7.11 14.56 8.82
C SER A 81 -7.06 13.05 8.54
N ALA A 82 -5.94 12.55 7.99
CA ALA A 82 -5.79 11.15 7.66
C ALA A 82 -5.61 10.34 8.95
N ARG A 83 -6.63 9.55 9.32
CA ARG A 83 -6.65 8.72 10.55
C ARG A 83 -5.40 7.85 10.73
N GLN A 84 -4.82 7.36 9.63
CA GLN A 84 -3.62 6.51 9.67
C GLN A 84 -2.30 7.28 9.90
N LEU A 85 -2.26 8.60 9.66
CA LEU A 85 -1.08 9.44 9.89
C LEU A 85 -1.22 10.38 11.10
N SER A 86 -2.46 10.70 11.48
CA SER A 86 -2.80 11.56 12.62
C SER A 86 -2.50 10.90 13.98
N SER A 87 -2.56 9.56 14.05
CA SER A 87 -2.11 8.83 15.23
C SER A 87 -0.59 8.94 15.34
N ARG A 88 -0.09 9.74 16.30
CA ARG A 88 1.34 9.84 16.61
C ARG A 88 1.86 8.45 17.02
N GLY A 89 2.40 7.72 16.06
CA GLY A 89 3.02 6.43 16.32
C GLY A 89 4.25 6.59 17.21
N SER A 90 4.37 5.78 18.26
CA SER A 90 5.60 5.69 19.04
C SER A 90 6.72 5.08 18.19
N LEU A 91 7.93 5.63 18.27
CA LEU A 91 9.13 5.07 17.62
C LEU A 91 9.35 3.60 18.02
N SER A 92 9.09 3.26 19.29
CA SER A 92 9.18 1.88 19.78
C SER A 92 8.16 0.97 19.10
N GLY A 93 6.96 1.46 18.82
CA GLY A 93 5.92 0.72 18.10
C GLY A 93 6.29 0.47 16.64
N ALA A 94 6.89 1.46 15.97
CA ALA A 94 7.37 1.30 14.60
C ALA A 94 8.51 0.27 14.50
N LEU A 95 9.44 0.29 15.47
CA LEU A 95 10.57 -0.65 15.50
C LEU A 95 10.09 -2.09 15.77
N ILE A 96 9.32 -2.30 16.84
CA ILE A 96 8.85 -3.63 17.24
C ILE A 96 7.85 -4.18 16.21
N GLY A 97 6.90 -3.35 15.76
CA GLY A 97 5.93 -3.75 14.75
C GLY A 97 6.58 -4.07 13.41
N GLY A 98 7.59 -3.28 12.99
CA GLY A 98 8.35 -3.54 11.77
C GLY A 98 9.13 -4.86 11.81
N LEU A 99 9.75 -5.18 12.95
CA LEU A 99 10.43 -6.46 13.15
C LEU A 99 9.45 -7.64 13.10
N LEU A 100 8.34 -7.57 13.84
CA LEU A 100 7.32 -8.63 13.84
C LEU A 100 6.72 -8.84 12.44
N PHE A 101 6.41 -7.75 11.73
CA PHE A 101 5.92 -7.80 10.35
C PHE A 101 6.96 -8.42 9.40
N GLY A 102 8.23 -8.05 9.54
CA GLY A 102 9.35 -8.62 8.79
C GLY A 102 9.50 -10.13 9.01
N VAL A 103 9.49 -10.57 10.28
CA VAL A 103 9.54 -11.99 10.65
C VAL A 103 8.35 -12.74 10.05
N GLY A 104 7.14 -12.19 10.16
CA GLY A 104 5.93 -12.78 9.55
C GLY A 104 6.05 -12.95 8.03
N MET A 105 6.61 -11.97 7.31
CA MET A 105 6.87 -12.09 5.85
C MET A 105 7.85 -13.21 5.52
N VAL A 106 8.84 -13.46 6.38
CA VAL A 106 9.79 -14.57 6.19
C VAL A 106 9.10 -15.91 6.45
N MET A 107 8.32 -16.03 7.53
CA MET A 107 7.61 -17.26 7.90
C MET A 107 6.57 -17.69 6.86
N THR A 108 5.76 -16.75 6.38
CA THR A 108 4.75 -17.03 5.34
C THR A 108 5.36 -17.18 3.94
N ARG A 109 6.63 -16.81 3.78
CA ARG A 109 7.36 -16.70 2.50
C ARG A 109 6.63 -15.81 1.49
N GLY A 110 6.01 -14.73 1.97
CA GLY A 110 5.15 -13.85 1.18
C GLY A 110 5.34 -12.37 1.50
N CYS A 111 4.80 -11.51 0.63
CA CYS A 111 4.61 -10.09 0.86
C CYS A 111 3.11 -9.84 1.02
N ALA A 112 2.68 -8.92 1.90
CA ALA A 112 1.27 -8.60 2.10
C ALA A 112 0.54 -8.29 0.78
N SER A 113 1.08 -7.36 -0.03
CA SER A 113 0.52 -7.00 -1.34
C SER A 113 0.38 -8.20 -2.29
N ARG A 114 1.40 -9.06 -2.34
CA ARG A 114 1.44 -10.19 -3.26
C ARG A 114 0.55 -11.34 -2.81
N LEU A 115 0.43 -11.58 -1.50
CA LEU A 115 -0.48 -12.59 -0.96
C LEU A 115 -1.94 -12.21 -1.23
N LEU A 116 -2.31 -10.94 -1.04
CA LEU A 116 -3.65 -10.42 -1.37
C LEU A 116 -4.00 -10.56 -2.86
N VAL A 117 -3.04 -10.32 -3.75
CA VAL A 117 -3.27 -10.51 -5.18
C VAL A 117 -3.33 -12.00 -5.58
N LEU A 118 -2.52 -12.84 -4.94
CA LEU A 118 -2.49 -14.28 -5.20
C LEU A 118 -3.72 -15.00 -4.65
N SER A 119 -4.26 -14.56 -3.51
CA SER A 119 -5.50 -15.10 -2.94
C SER A 119 -6.67 -14.88 -3.91
N ALA A 120 -6.74 -13.71 -4.53
CA ALA A 120 -7.72 -13.39 -5.57
C ALA A 120 -7.53 -14.20 -6.88
N ASN A 121 -6.34 -14.80 -7.10
CA ASN A 121 -6.07 -15.69 -8.24
C ASN A 121 -6.33 -17.18 -7.94
N GLY A 122 -6.94 -17.51 -6.79
CA GLY A 122 -7.28 -18.90 -6.43
C GLY A 122 -6.15 -19.68 -5.74
N ASN A 123 -5.11 -18.99 -5.25
CA ASN A 123 -4.06 -19.65 -4.47
C ASN A 123 -4.50 -19.86 -3.02
N LEU A 124 -4.93 -21.08 -2.68
CA LEU A 124 -5.37 -21.46 -1.32
C LEU A 124 -4.29 -21.22 -0.25
N ARG A 125 -3.01 -21.41 -0.58
CA ARG A 125 -1.93 -21.12 0.37
C ARG A 125 -1.86 -19.64 0.68
N ALA A 126 -2.04 -18.78 -0.33
CA ALA A 126 -2.03 -17.33 -0.14
C ALA A 126 -3.25 -16.85 0.66
N LEU A 127 -4.42 -17.49 0.47
CA LEU A 127 -5.62 -17.25 1.28
C LEU A 127 -5.42 -17.60 2.75
N LEU A 128 -4.79 -18.74 3.05
CA LEU A 128 -4.59 -19.22 4.42
C LEU A 128 -3.43 -18.53 5.16
N SER A 129 -2.47 -17.96 4.42
CA SER A 129 -1.29 -17.30 4.98
C SER A 129 -1.43 -15.78 5.07
N GLY A 130 -2.55 -15.23 4.58
CA GLY A 130 -2.84 -13.80 4.51
C GLY A 130 -3.68 -13.30 5.66
#